data_AF-A0A9P9PNA7-F1
#
_entry.id   AF-A0A9P9PNA7-F1
#
_cell.length_a   1.000
_cell.length_b   1.000
_cell.length_c   1.000
_cell.angle_alpha   90.00
_cell.angle_beta   90.00
_cell.angle_gamma   90.00
#
_symmetry.space_group_name_H-M   'P 1'
#
loop_
_entity.id
_entity.type
_entity.pdbx_description
1 polymer ?
#
loop_
_entity_poly.entity_id
_entity_poly.type
_entity_poly.pdbx_seq_one_letter_code
_entity_poly.pdbx_strand_id
1 'polypeptide(L)'
;MSSDSLTLSILLSLNTTTTGTPLNNAETRLSHKFVESVLPMHTFDDVPKLVVLIVPGGLETRVPTTLPEPIKSRYQSLQYLTTTSTGSWPTARSRSRTGEVQLLTKWIGHARQWETKPKVKWVTKTRWIVDGNIWTSTGVAASIHVTIV
;
A
#
# COMPACT_ATOMS: atom_id res chain seq x y z
N MET A 1 11.27 -0.92 -32.15
CA MET A 1 10.49 -1.26 -30.94
C MET A 1 10.20 0.06 -30.25
N SER A 2 8.94 0.52 -30.23
CA SER A 2 8.55 1.69 -29.44
C SER A 2 8.77 1.32 -27.97
N SER A 3 9.70 1.99 -27.30
CA SER A 3 9.85 1.84 -25.86
C SER A 3 8.68 2.57 -25.21
N ASP A 4 7.64 1.85 -24.83
CA ASP A 4 6.56 2.43 -24.04
C ASP A 4 7.16 2.92 -22.71
N SER A 5 7.19 4.25 -22.54
CA SER A 5 7.81 4.88 -21.37
C SER A 5 6.87 4.77 -20.16
N LEU A 6 7.33 4.11 -19.10
CA LEU A 6 6.63 4.12 -17.81
C LEU A 6 7.03 5.36 -17.02
N THR A 7 6.03 6.10 -16.52
CA THR A 7 6.22 7.27 -15.65
C THR A 7 5.85 6.91 -14.22
N LEU A 8 6.73 7.19 -13.26
CA LEU A 8 6.47 7.00 -11.83
C LEU A 8 5.93 8.31 -11.23
N SER A 9 4.76 8.25 -10.60
CA SER A 9 4.12 9.37 -9.91
C SER A 9 3.97 9.06 -8.42
N ILE A 10 4.35 10.01 -7.56
CA ILE A 10 4.18 9.91 -6.09
C ILE A 10 2.96 10.74 -5.68
N LEU A 11 1.99 10.09 -5.04
CA LEU A 11 0.69 10.66 -4.67
C LEU A 11 0.56 10.81 -3.16
N LEU A 12 0.15 11.98 -2.68
CA LEU A 12 -0.14 12.27 -1.26
C LEU A 12 -1.43 13.09 -1.11
N SER A 13 -1.94 13.23 0.11
CA SER A 13 -3.14 14.05 0.36
C SER A 13 -2.89 15.55 0.21
N LEU A 14 -1.65 16.00 0.38
CA LEU A 14 -1.24 17.40 0.29
C LEU A 14 -0.03 17.50 -0.65
N ASN A 15 0.14 18.66 -1.28
CA ASN A 15 1.28 18.95 -2.16
C ASN A 15 2.54 19.42 -1.40
N THR A 16 2.61 19.16 -0.10
CA THR A 16 3.71 19.57 0.77
C THR A 16 4.66 18.42 1.03
N THR A 17 5.94 18.74 1.17
CA THR A 17 6.98 17.80 1.61
C THR A 17 6.50 17.04 2.84
N THR A 18 6.43 15.71 2.72
CA THR A 18 6.06 14.84 3.84
C THR A 18 7.32 14.22 4.39
N THR A 19 7.66 14.62 5.61
CA THR A 19 8.72 13.98 6.39
C THR A 19 8.10 12.80 7.09
N GLY A 20 8.75 11.62 7.04
CA GLY A 20 8.33 10.50 7.85
C GLY A 20 8.22 10.91 9.32
N THR A 21 7.37 10.26 10.10
CA THR A 21 7.50 10.35 11.55
C THR A 21 8.73 9.53 11.94
N PRO A 22 9.76 10.10 12.59
CA PRO A 22 10.87 9.29 13.09
C PRO A 22 10.27 8.25 14.02
N LEU A 23 10.55 6.97 13.74
CA LEU A 23 10.06 5.85 14.52
C LEU A 23 10.35 6.09 16.01
N ASN A 24 9.33 6.49 16.75
CA ASN A 24 9.33 6.58 18.20
C ASN A 24 9.05 5.19 18.75
N ASN A 25 9.91 4.25 18.39
CA ASN A 25 9.94 2.98 19.08
C ASN A 25 10.49 3.31 20.46
N ALA A 26 9.71 3.04 21.52
CA ALA A 26 10.18 3.05 22.89
C ALA A 26 11.41 2.12 23.12
N GLU A 27 11.85 1.38 22.09
CA GLU A 27 12.96 0.44 22.10
C GLU A 27 14.21 0.85 21.29
N THR A 28 14.19 1.94 20.51
CA THR A 28 15.43 2.39 19.82
C THR A 28 16.25 3.29 20.74
N ARG A 29 17.17 2.68 21.51
CA ARG A 29 18.27 3.33 22.24
C ARG A 29 19.32 3.99 21.32
N LEU A 30 18.92 4.46 20.15
CA LEU A 30 19.82 5.08 19.17
C LEU A 30 19.77 6.61 19.37
N SER A 31 20.92 7.23 19.62
CA SER A 31 21.07 8.68 19.81
C SER A 31 20.76 9.49 18.55
N HIS A 32 20.70 8.83 17.38
CA HIS A 32 20.43 9.46 16.10
C HIS A 32 19.14 8.92 15.48
N LYS A 33 18.23 9.82 15.16
CA LYS A 33 16.98 9.54 14.45
C LYS A 33 17.13 10.04 13.02
N PHE A 34 17.03 9.13 12.06
CA PHE A 34 17.02 9.46 10.64
C PHE A 34 15.61 9.38 10.11
N VAL A 35 15.29 10.25 9.15
CA VAL A 35 13.97 10.33 8.57
C VAL A 35 14.09 10.65 7.08
N GLU A 36 13.29 9.96 6.28
CA GLU A 36 13.17 10.23 4.86
C GLU A 36 12.10 11.30 4.63
N SER A 37 12.33 12.16 3.64
CA SER A 37 11.40 13.21 3.24
C SER A 37 11.27 13.19 1.73
N VAL A 38 10.03 13.17 1.25
CA VAL A 38 9.71 13.07 -0.18
C VAL A 38 8.70 14.16 -0.54
N LEU A 39 8.93 14.83 -1.66
CA LEU A 39 7.98 15.79 -2.23
C LEU A 39 7.01 15.04 -3.16
N PRO A 40 5.68 15.11 -2.93
CA PRO A 40 4.71 14.55 -3.86
C PRO A 40 4.76 15.25 -5.22
N MET A 41 4.50 14.47 -6.26
CA MET A 41 4.32 15.01 -7.61
C MET A 41 2.86 15.41 -7.86
N HIS A 42 1.93 14.74 -7.20
CA HIS A 42 0.49 14.93 -7.37
C HIS A 42 -0.25 14.77 -6.05
N THR A 43 -1.44 15.36 -5.96
CA THR A 43 -2.37 15.10 -4.86
C THR A 43 -3.33 13.97 -5.21
N PHE A 44 -4.15 13.50 -4.26
CA PHE A 44 -5.23 12.55 -4.56
C PHE A 44 -6.35 13.12 -5.46
N ASP A 45 -6.44 14.44 -5.58
CA ASP A 45 -7.40 15.12 -6.46
C ASP A 45 -6.87 15.26 -7.89
N ASP A 46 -5.55 15.38 -8.06
CA ASP A 46 -4.87 15.55 -9.35
C ASP A 46 -4.04 14.32 -9.74
N VAL A 47 -4.68 13.15 -9.81
CA VAL A 47 -3.98 11.89 -10.13
C VAL A 47 -4.01 11.64 -11.64
N PRO A 48 -2.85 11.43 -12.31
CA PRO A 48 -2.81 11.08 -13.72
C PRO A 48 -3.45 9.71 -13.97
N LYS A 49 -3.65 9.35 -15.24
CA LYS A 49 -4.15 8.01 -15.59
C LYS A 49 -3.13 6.95 -15.16
N LEU A 50 -3.54 6.08 -14.23
CA LEU A 50 -2.69 5.02 -13.69
C LEU A 50 -2.95 3.69 -14.40
N VAL A 51 -1.86 2.98 -14.70
CA VAL A 51 -1.90 1.56 -15.12
C VAL A 51 -1.62 0.66 -13.92
N VAL A 52 -0.66 1.06 -13.08
CA VAL A 52 -0.23 0.36 -11.86
C VAL A 52 -0.38 1.29 -10.66
N LEU A 53 -0.94 0.79 -9.56
CA LEU A 53 -0.93 1.47 -8.27
C LEU A 53 -0.11 0.67 -7.26
N ILE A 54 0.82 1.33 -6.58
CA ILE A 54 1.64 0.75 -5.52
C ILE A 54 1.17 1.34 -4.19
N VAL A 55 0.72 0.50 -3.27
CA VAL A 55 0.33 0.90 -1.92
C VAL A 55 1.40 0.42 -0.92
N PRO A 56 2.32 1.31 -0.50
CA PRO A 56 3.36 0.94 0.44
C PRO A 56 2.78 0.65 1.83
N GLY A 57 3.57 -0.07 2.63
CA GLY A 57 3.28 -0.25 4.05
C GLY A 57 3.80 0.92 4.88
N GLY A 58 3.52 0.88 6.18
CA GLY A 58 3.91 1.92 7.12
C GLY A 58 3.05 1.87 8.39
N LEU A 59 3.46 2.60 9.42
CA LEU A 59 2.62 2.74 10.62
C LEU A 59 1.34 3.50 10.32
N GLU A 60 1.41 4.49 9.43
CA GLU A 60 0.26 5.34 9.06
C GLU A 60 -0.85 4.57 8.34
N THR A 61 -0.55 3.43 7.71
CA THR A 61 -1.58 2.59 7.08
C THR A 61 -2.37 1.76 8.10
N ARG A 62 -1.95 1.78 9.38
CA ARG A 62 -2.57 1.03 10.46
C ARG A 62 -3.82 1.69 11.01
N VAL A 63 -3.81 3.03 11.03
CA VAL A 63 -4.94 3.82 11.54
C VAL A 63 -6.07 3.89 10.49
N PRO A 64 -7.33 4.06 10.91
CA PRO A 64 -8.41 4.41 10.00
C PRO A 64 -8.14 5.81 9.42
N THR A 65 -7.99 5.89 8.09
CA THR A 65 -7.67 7.12 7.38
C THR A 65 -8.59 7.29 6.17
N THR A 66 -8.46 8.42 5.48
CA THR A 66 -9.13 8.71 4.21
C THR A 66 -8.51 7.99 3.01
N LEU A 67 -7.37 7.29 3.18
CA LEU A 67 -6.67 6.54 2.11
C LEU A 67 -7.53 5.52 1.33
N PRO A 68 -8.55 4.86 1.91
CA PRO A 68 -9.39 3.94 1.15
C PRO A 68 -10.14 4.57 -0.03
N GLU A 69 -10.57 5.84 0.06
CA GLU A 69 -11.38 6.46 -0.99
C GLU A 69 -10.58 6.77 -2.28
N PRO A 70 -9.36 7.36 -2.21
CA PRO A 70 -8.48 7.48 -3.37
C PRO A 70 -8.21 6.13 -4.05
N ILE A 71 -7.94 5.07 -3.28
CA ILE A 71 -7.71 3.72 -3.83
C ILE A 71 -8.98 3.20 -4.50
N LYS A 72 -10.13 3.30 -3.83
CA LYS A 72 -11.43 2.80 -4.31
C LYS A 72 -11.84 3.46 -5.63
N SER A 73 -11.67 4.77 -5.74
CA SER A 73 -12.04 5.54 -6.93
C SER A 73 -11.23 5.15 -8.18
N ARG A 74 -10.03 4.59 -7.99
CA ARG A 74 -9.13 4.17 -9.08
C ARG A 74 -9.10 2.67 -9.30
N TYR A 75 -9.55 1.88 -8.32
CA TYR A 75 -9.45 0.42 -8.34
C TYR A 75 -9.94 -0.23 -9.64
N GLN A 76 -11.03 0.27 -10.23
CA GLN A 76 -11.65 -0.32 -11.41
C GLN A 76 -10.87 -0.09 -12.72
N SER A 77 -10.05 0.96 -12.80
CA SER A 77 -9.30 1.30 -14.02
C SER A 77 -7.87 0.75 -14.04
N LEU A 78 -7.41 0.18 -12.93
CA LEU A 78 -6.04 -0.31 -12.77
C LEU A 78 -5.84 -1.68 -13.41
N GLN A 79 -4.78 -1.81 -14.20
CA GLN A 79 -4.33 -3.10 -14.69
C GLN A 79 -3.67 -3.91 -13.59
N TYR A 80 -2.95 -3.25 -12.67
CA TYR A 80 -2.31 -3.88 -11.52
C TYR A 80 -2.42 -3.02 -10.25
N LEU A 81 -2.67 -3.67 -9.12
CA LEU A 81 -2.59 -3.08 -7.79
C LEU A 81 -1.61 -3.90 -6.96
N THR A 82 -0.49 -3.32 -6.56
CA THR A 82 0.46 -4.00 -5.68
C THR A 82 0.48 -3.38 -4.28
N THR A 83 0.51 -4.22 -3.27
CA THR A 83 0.57 -3.79 -1.88
C THR A 83 1.70 -4.48 -1.13
N THR A 84 2.32 -3.75 -0.22
CA THR A 84 3.44 -4.26 0.58
C THR A 84 3.16 -4.11 2.06
N SER A 85 3.42 -5.17 2.83
CA SER A 85 3.32 -5.14 4.28
C SER A 85 1.91 -4.67 4.73
N THR A 86 1.80 -3.59 5.51
CA THR A 86 0.52 -3.06 6.00
C THR A 86 -0.24 -2.21 4.99
N GLY A 87 0.28 -2.02 3.77
CA GLY A 87 -0.43 -1.34 2.67
C GLY A 87 -1.66 -2.12 2.17
N SER A 88 -1.74 -3.41 2.48
CA SER A 88 -2.90 -4.23 2.17
C SER A 88 -4.14 -3.88 3.01
N TRP A 89 -3.99 -3.16 4.13
CA TRP A 89 -5.11 -2.79 5.00
C TRP A 89 -6.02 -1.71 4.40
N PRO A 90 -5.52 -0.54 3.95
CA PRO A 90 -6.38 0.42 3.24
C PRO A 90 -6.95 -0.17 1.94
N THR A 91 -6.22 -1.06 1.27
CA THR A 91 -6.69 -1.79 0.08
C THR A 91 -7.85 -2.74 0.38
N ALA A 92 -7.81 -3.42 1.52
CA ALA A 92 -8.94 -4.22 1.99
C ALA A 92 -10.19 -3.35 2.17
N ARG A 93 -10.04 -2.20 2.84
CA ARG A 93 -11.13 -1.26 3.15
C ARG A 93 -11.68 -0.54 1.92
N SER A 94 -10.87 -0.32 0.88
CA SER A 94 -11.28 0.41 -0.33
C SER A 94 -12.16 -0.42 -1.27
N ARG A 95 -12.30 -1.72 -1.04
CA ARG A 95 -13.02 -2.61 -1.94
C ARG A 95 -14.53 -2.51 -1.70
N SER A 96 -15.28 -2.15 -2.75
CA SER A 96 -16.74 -2.03 -2.72
C SER A 96 -17.49 -3.33 -3.03
N ARG A 97 -16.82 -4.32 -3.64
CA ARG A 97 -17.46 -5.52 -4.19
C ARG A 97 -17.72 -6.60 -3.12
N THR A 98 -18.91 -7.20 -3.17
CA THR A 98 -19.26 -8.46 -2.50
C THR A 98 -18.40 -9.61 -3.03
N GLY A 99 -17.62 -10.23 -2.15
CA GLY A 99 -16.77 -11.38 -2.45
C GLY A 99 -15.53 -11.40 -1.57
N GLU A 100 -14.98 -12.59 -1.33
CA GLU A 100 -13.73 -12.75 -0.60
C GLU A 100 -12.55 -12.22 -1.45
N VAL A 101 -11.61 -11.51 -0.82
CA VAL A 101 -10.32 -11.15 -1.43
C VAL A 101 -9.20 -11.78 -0.63
N GLN A 102 -8.20 -12.32 -1.30
CA GLN A 102 -7.02 -12.88 -0.66
C GLN A 102 -5.94 -11.81 -0.54
N LEU A 103 -5.56 -11.46 0.69
CA LEU A 103 -4.52 -10.49 0.98
C LEU A 103 -3.50 -11.06 1.98
N LEU A 104 -2.35 -10.42 2.04
CA LEU A 104 -1.21 -10.81 2.85
C LEU A 104 -0.63 -9.56 3.55
N THR A 105 -0.08 -9.71 4.74
CA THR A 105 0.61 -8.62 5.44
C THR A 105 1.66 -9.17 6.41
N LYS A 106 2.71 -8.39 6.72
CA LYS A 106 3.69 -8.77 7.74
C LYS A 106 3.05 -8.94 9.12
N TRP A 107 2.04 -8.13 9.40
CA TRP A 107 1.44 -7.98 10.73
C TRP A 107 0.05 -8.63 10.78
N ILE A 108 -0.02 -9.90 10.38
CA ILE A 108 -1.30 -10.61 10.19
C ILE A 108 -2.14 -10.70 11.48
N GLY A 109 -1.50 -10.80 12.64
CA GLY A 109 -2.19 -10.84 13.95
C GLY A 109 -2.93 -9.55 14.28
N HIS A 110 -2.42 -8.40 13.81
CA HIS A 110 -3.11 -7.13 13.93
C HIS A 110 -4.14 -6.92 12.80
N ALA A 111 -3.91 -7.48 11.62
CA ALA A 111 -4.81 -7.30 10.47
C ALA A 111 -6.26 -7.70 10.78
N ARG A 112 -6.45 -8.77 11.57
CA ARG A 112 -7.76 -9.24 12.03
C ARG A 112 -8.49 -8.26 12.94
N GLN A 113 -7.77 -7.44 13.70
CA GLN A 113 -8.35 -6.43 14.58
C GLN A 113 -8.95 -5.25 13.80
N TRP A 114 -8.52 -5.06 12.55
CA TRP A 114 -8.95 -3.97 11.67
C TRP A 114 -10.01 -4.40 10.64
N GLU A 115 -10.59 -5.59 10.80
CA GLU A 115 -11.66 -6.12 9.95
C GLU A 115 -12.99 -5.41 10.21
N THR A 116 -13.20 -4.26 9.57
CA THR A 116 -14.49 -3.53 9.59
C THR A 116 -15.36 -3.81 8.34
N LYS A 117 -15.03 -4.86 7.56
CA LYS A 117 -15.53 -5.28 6.22
C LYS A 117 -14.74 -4.68 5.04
N PRO A 118 -14.61 -5.40 3.89
CA PRO A 118 -15.23 -6.65 3.43
C PRO A 118 -14.50 -7.95 3.84
N LYS A 119 -15.02 -9.14 3.44
CA LYS A 119 -14.43 -10.47 3.73
C LYS A 119 -13.03 -10.55 3.12
N VAL A 120 -11.99 -10.48 3.96
CA VAL A 120 -10.60 -10.70 3.55
C VAL A 120 -10.15 -12.06 4.04
N LYS A 121 -9.65 -12.90 3.14
CA LYS A 121 -8.90 -14.09 3.49
C LYS A 121 -7.43 -13.73 3.62
N TRP A 122 -7.02 -13.52 4.86
CA TRP A 122 -5.63 -13.30 5.22
C TRP A 122 -4.82 -14.57 5.04
N VAL A 123 -4.05 -14.64 3.95
CA VAL A 123 -3.13 -15.75 3.68
C VAL A 123 -1.92 -15.62 4.57
N THR A 124 -1.40 -16.74 5.08
CA THR A 124 -0.20 -16.78 5.94
C THR A 124 0.86 -17.67 5.31
N LYS A 125 2.12 -17.52 5.76
CA LYS A 125 3.27 -18.36 5.36
C LYS A 125 3.67 -18.30 3.88
N THR A 126 3.21 -17.30 3.12
CA THR A 126 3.66 -17.02 1.75
C THR A 126 4.42 -15.70 1.68
N ARG A 127 5.32 -15.57 0.70
CA ARG A 127 6.07 -14.32 0.48
C ARG A 127 5.21 -13.28 -0.23
N TRP A 128 4.50 -13.70 -1.28
CA TRP A 128 3.50 -12.92 -1.99
C TRP A 128 2.35 -13.81 -2.44
N ILE A 129 1.25 -13.19 -2.84
CA ILE A 129 0.10 -13.83 -3.48
C ILE A 129 -0.45 -12.95 -4.60
N VAL A 130 -1.16 -13.56 -5.54
CA VAL A 130 -1.88 -12.88 -6.61
C VAL A 130 -3.36 -13.25 -6.52
N ASP A 131 -4.23 -12.26 -6.49
CA ASP A 131 -5.69 -12.41 -6.54
C ASP A 131 -6.25 -11.47 -7.62
N GLY A 132 -6.49 -12.01 -8.81
CA GLY A 132 -6.84 -11.22 -9.99
C GLY A 132 -5.72 -10.23 -10.36
N ASN A 133 -6.03 -8.94 -10.35
CA ASN A 133 -5.07 -7.86 -10.60
C ASN A 133 -4.33 -7.38 -9.34
N ILE A 134 -4.59 -7.97 -8.17
CA ILE A 134 -3.97 -7.58 -6.90
C ILE A 134 -2.76 -8.46 -6.58
N TRP A 135 -1.61 -7.84 -6.39
CA TRP A 135 -0.37 -8.49 -5.96
C TRP A 135 0.01 -8.03 -4.56
N THR A 136 0.04 -8.94 -3.59
CA THR A 136 0.28 -8.55 -2.18
C THR A 136 1.47 -9.29 -1.60
N SER A 137 2.38 -8.56 -0.91
CA SER A 137 3.60 -9.10 -0.30
C SER A 137 3.71 -8.84 1.22
N THR A 138 4.39 -9.72 1.96
CA THR A 138 4.55 -9.62 3.43
C THR A 138 5.59 -8.61 3.91
N GLY A 139 6.44 -8.02 3.07
CA GLY A 139 7.51 -7.14 3.56
C GLY A 139 8.52 -6.76 2.49
N VAL A 140 9.51 -5.94 2.88
CA VAL A 140 10.46 -5.28 1.95
C VAL A 140 11.16 -6.26 1.00
N ALA A 141 11.68 -7.38 1.50
CA ALA A 141 12.34 -8.36 0.63
C ALA A 141 11.34 -9.07 -0.31
N ALA A 142 10.11 -9.30 0.14
CA ALA A 142 9.09 -9.93 -0.69
C ALA A 142 8.50 -8.97 -1.74
N SER A 143 8.46 -7.66 -1.47
CA SER A 143 8.00 -6.67 -2.44
C SER A 143 8.98 -6.46 -3.58
N ILE A 144 10.28 -6.57 -3.32
CA ILE A 144 11.29 -6.57 -4.39
C ILE A 144 11.03 -7.74 -5.34
N HIS A 145 10.78 -8.94 -4.79
CA HIS A 145 10.43 -10.09 -5.62
C HIS A 145 9.19 -9.81 -6.49
N VAL A 146 8.11 -9.27 -5.93
CA VAL A 146 6.89 -8.91 -6.71
C VAL A 146 7.18 -7.96 -7.88
N THR A 147 8.22 -7.15 -7.82
CA THR A 147 8.57 -6.19 -8.88
C THR A 147 9.32 -6.86 -10.05
N ILE A 148 9.90 -8.05 -9.83
CA ILE A 148 10.76 -8.74 -10.80
C ILE A 148 10.17 -10.05 -11.35
N VAL A 149 8.94 -10.43 -10.94
CA VAL A 149 8.20 -11.61 -11.46
C VAL A 149 7.11 -11.16 -12.43
#